data_AF-A0A3D5P9S8-F1
#
_entry.id   AF-A0A3D5P9S8-F1
#
_cell.length_a   1.000
_cell.length_b   1.000
_cell.length_c   1.000
_cell.angle_alpha   90.00
_cell.angle_beta   90.00
_cell.angle_gamma   90.00
#
_symmetry.space_group_name_H-M   'P 1'
#
loop_
_entity.id
_entity.type
_entity.pdbx_description
1 polymer ?
#
loop_
_entity_poly.entity_id
_entity_poly.type
_entity_poly.pdbx_seq_one_letter_code
_entity_poly.pdbx_strand_id
1 'polypeptide(L)' 'MAYKAVIYANRTTEGLSVIDINILDDATGRFLARPTKSFIDDINAVPFLDYERVKQIVSKQYKIPPTNISFSK' A
#
# COMPACT_ATOMS: atom_id res chain seq x y z
N MET A 1 0.59 -16.59 -10.24
CA MET A 1 -0.55 -15.91 -9.59
C MET A 1 -0.23 -14.42 -9.57
N ALA A 2 -1.12 -13.59 -10.12
CA ALA A 2 -0.95 -12.14 -10.09
C ALA A 2 -1.65 -11.58 -8.84
N TYR A 3 -0.96 -10.72 -8.11
CA TYR A 3 -1.50 -10.06 -6.92
C TYR A 3 -1.65 -8.56 -7.21
N LYS A 4 -2.60 -7.94 -6.51
CA LYS A 4 -2.77 -6.49 -6.48
C LYS A 4 -2.81 -5.98 -5.05
N ALA A 5 -2.41 -4.74 -4.86
CA ALA A 5 -2.52 -4.05 -3.59
C ALA A 5 -3.40 -2.81 -3.74
N VAL A 6 -4.34 -2.64 -2.81
CA VAL A 6 -5.17 -1.43 -2.71
C VAL A 6 -4.80 -0.72 -1.42
N ILE A 7 -4.27 0.49 -1.54
CA ILE A 7 -3.83 1.30 -0.41
C ILE A 7 -4.93 2.31 -0.07
N TYR A 8 -5.25 2.42 1.22
CA TYR A 8 -6.12 3.44 1.78
C TYR A 8 -5.23 4.45 2.46
N ALA A 9 -5.25 5.70 1.99
CA ALA A 9 -4.39 6.75 2.52
C ALA A 9 -5.09 8.11 2.47
N ASN A 10 -4.83 8.93 3.47
CA ASN A 10 -5.24 10.32 3.50
C ASN A 10 -4.08 11.22 3.06
N ARG A 11 -4.41 12.33 2.41
CA ARG A 11 -3.45 13.40 2.17
C ARG A 11 -3.49 14.38 3.34
N THR A 12 -2.32 14.66 3.90
CA THR A 12 -2.10 15.60 5.01
C THR A 12 -1.21 16.75 4.56
N THR A 13 -1.01 17.75 5.42
CA THR A 13 -0.06 18.84 5.19
C THR A 13 1.40 18.38 5.15
N GLU A 14 1.70 17.21 5.73
CA GLU A 14 3.05 16.65 5.84
C GLU A 14 3.32 15.51 4.83
N GLY A 15 2.36 15.23 3.94
CA GLY A 15 2.43 14.14 2.97
C GLY A 15 1.26 13.17 3.10
N LEU A 16 1.42 11.95 2.60
CA LEU A 16 0.43 10.88 2.76
C LEU A 16 0.50 10.26 4.16
N SER A 17 -0.66 9.84 4.65
CA SER A 17 -0.79 8.97 5.81
C SER A 17 -1.56 7.72 5.39
N VAL A 18 -0.88 6.57 5.40
CA VAL A 18 -1.45 5.26 5.07
C VAL A 18 -2.27 4.76 6.25
N ILE A 19 -3.50 4.33 5.96
CA ILE A 19 -4.49 3.85 6.93
C ILE A 19 -4.53 2.32 6.91
N ASP A 20 -4.59 1.74 5.71
CA ASP A 20 -4.66 0.29 5.52
C ASP A 20 -4.15 -0.10 4.12
N ILE A 21 -3.83 -1.37 3.94
CA ILE A 21 -3.37 -1.94 2.66
C ILE A 21 -4.07 -3.29 2.47
N ASN A 22 -4.85 -3.45 1.42
CA ASN A 22 -5.48 -4.74 1.12
C ASN A 22 -4.69 -5.48 0.04
N ILE A 23 -4.17 -6.66 0.36
CA ILE A 23 -3.54 -7.55 -0.62
C ILE A 23 -4.60 -8.51 -1.15
N LEU A 24 -4.78 -8.51 -2.47
CA LEU A 24 -5.84 -9.23 -3.15
C LEU A 24 -5.25 -10.12 -4.25
N ASP A 25 -5.90 -11.25 -4.50
CA ASP A 25 -5.71 -12.02 -5.71
C ASP A 25 -6.30 -11.23 -6.90
N ASP A 26 -5.51 -11.02 -7.94
CA ASP A 26 -5.89 -10.12 -9.04
C ASP A 26 -7.04 -10.71 -9.88
N ALA A 27 -7.00 -12.03 -10.11
CA ALA A 27 -7.97 -12.73 -10.96
C ALA A 27 -9.35 -12.88 -10.28
N THR A 28 -9.37 -13.16 -8.98
CA THR A 28 -10.60 -13.44 -8.23
C THR A 28 -11.07 -12.27 -7.37
N GLY A 29 -10.21 -11.26 -7.15
CA GLY A 29 -10.47 -10.18 -6.20
C GLY A 29 -10.47 -10.63 -4.73
N ARG A 30 -10.12 -11.89 -4.46
CA ARG A 30 -10.19 -12.46 -3.11
C ARG A 30 -9.16 -11.79 -2.20
N PHE A 31 -9.59 -11.48 -0.98
CA PHE A 31 -8.72 -10.98 0.06
C PHE A 31 -7.70 -12.03 0.50
N LEU A 32 -6.41 -11.68 0.46
CA LEU A 32 -5.30 -12.58 0.80
C LEU A 32 -4.68 -12.24 2.16
N ALA A 33 -4.36 -10.97 2.40
CA ALA A 33 -3.64 -10.54 3.60
C ALA A 33 -3.83 -9.06 3.92
N ARG A 34 -3.77 -8.73 5.22
CA ARG A 34 -3.64 -7.36 5.74
C ARG A 34 -2.19 -7.08 6.14
N PRO A 35 -1.74 -5.82 6.09
CA PRO A 35 -0.48 -5.42 6.69
C PRO A 35 -0.54 -5.58 8.20
N THR A 36 0.64 -5.73 8.80
CA THR A 36 0.76 -5.54 10.24
C THR A 36 0.66 -4.05 10.56
N LYS A 37 0.17 -3.73 11.76
CA LYS A 37 0.15 -2.35 12.23
C LYS A 37 1.55 -1.71 12.20
N SER A 38 2.56 -2.46 12.65
CA SER A 38 3.97 -2.00 12.62
C SER A 38 4.41 -1.58 11.22
N PHE A 39 4.02 -2.32 10.18
CA PHE A 39 4.40 -1.98 8.82
C PHE A 39 3.75 -0.67 8.34
N ILE A 40 2.49 -0.41 8.72
CA ILE A 40 1.83 0.87 8.44
C ILE A 40 2.53 2.01 9.18
N ASP A 41 2.83 1.80 10.46
CA ASP A 41 3.52 2.79 11.30
C ASP A 41 4.92 3.11 10.71
N ASP A 42 5.66 2.10 10.22
CA ASP A 42 6.96 2.26 9.55
C ASP A 42 6.86 3.05 8.24
N ILE A 43 5.80 2.84 7.44
CA ILE A 43 5.55 3.63 6.23
C ILE A 43 5.29 5.08 6.59
N ASN A 44 4.44 5.32 7.60
CA ASN A 44 4.05 6.66 8.03
C ASN A 44 5.17 7.42 8.74
N ALA A 45 6.22 6.73 9.20
CA ALA A 45 7.42 7.37 9.75
C ALA A 45 8.30 8.03 8.67
N VAL A 46 8.05 7.78 7.38
CA VAL A 46 8.78 8.41 6.28
C VAL A 46 8.31 9.86 6.10
N PRO A 47 9.21 10.86 6.21
CA PRO A 47 8.84 12.25 6.04
C PRO A 47 8.47 12.56 4.58
N PHE A 48 7.47 13.42 4.38
CA PHE A 48 6.99 13.86 3.06
C PHE A 48 6.58 12.69 2.15
N LEU A 49 5.94 11.68 2.74
CA LEU A 49 5.53 10.47 2.04
C LEU A 49 4.62 10.79 0.83
N ASP A 50 4.99 10.29 -0.35
CA ASP A 50 4.23 10.47 -1.58
C ASP A 50 3.73 9.13 -2.16
N TYR A 51 2.87 9.20 -3.17
CA TYR A 51 2.23 8.02 -3.76
C TYR A 51 3.25 7.04 -4.35
N GLU A 52 4.30 7.54 -4.99
CA GLU A 52 5.32 6.71 -5.64
C GLU A 52 6.19 6.00 -4.60
N ARG A 53 6.51 6.69 -3.50
CA ARG A 53 7.28 6.11 -2.40
C ARG A 53 6.50 5.01 -1.69
N VAL A 54 5.22 5.22 -1.43
CA VAL A 54 4.36 4.17 -0.86
C VAL A 54 4.30 2.96 -1.80
N LYS A 55 4.06 3.16 -3.11
CA LYS A 55 4.07 2.05 -4.08
C LYS A 55 5.37 1.28 -4.06
N GLN A 56 6.52 1.95 -4.01
CA GLN A 56 7.83 1.27 -3.95
C GLN A 56 7.97 0.42 -2.68
N ILE A 57 7.58 0.94 -1.52
CA ILE A 57 7.67 0.22 -0.24
C ILE A 57 6.75 -1.02 -0.27
N VAL A 58 5.49 -0.85 -0.67
CA VAL A 58 4.51 -1.94 -0.77
C VAL A 58 4.93 -2.97 -1.83
N SER A 59 5.44 -2.51 -2.98
CA SER A 59 5.96 -3.36 -4.04
C SER A 59 7.07 -4.27 -3.54
N LYS A 60 8.04 -3.70 -2.82
CA LYS A 60 9.16 -4.45 -2.24
C LYS A 60 8.70 -5.44 -1.16
N GLN A 61 7.81 -5.02 -0.27
CA GLN A 61 7.33 -5.85 0.84
C GLN A 61 6.56 -7.09 0.36
N TYR A 62 5.64 -6.91 -0.59
CA TYR A 62 4.73 -7.97 -1.03
C TYR A 62 5.12 -8.60 -2.37
N LYS A 63 6.23 -8.16 -2.98
CA LYS A 63 6.68 -8.57 -4.32
C LYS A 63 5.61 -8.36 -5.40
N ILE A 64 4.89 -7.23 -5.31
CA ILE A 64 3.82 -6.85 -6.24
C ILE A 64 4.36 -5.77 -7.19
N PRO A 65 4.22 -5.89 -8.52
CA PRO A 65 4.63 -4.83 -9.45
C PRO A 65 3.93 -3.50 -9.14
N PRO A 66 4.61 -2.34 -9.20
CA PRO A 66 3.99 -1.04 -8.92
C PRO A 66 2.76 -0.71 -9.78
N THR A 67 2.67 -1.29 -10.99
CA THR A 67 1.52 -1.19 -11.89
C THR A 67 0.25 -1.82 -11.33
N ASN A 68 0.39 -2.77 -10.41
CA ASN A 68 -0.71 -3.50 -9.77
C ASN A 68 -1.02 -2.95 -8.37
N ILE A 69 -0.53 -1.75 -8.06
CA ILE A 69 -0.75 -1.07 -6.80
C ILE A 69 -1.60 0.19 -7.07
N SER A 70 -2.76 0.26 -6.46
CA SER A 70 -3.69 1.37 -6.59
C SER A 70 -4.02 2.00 -5.23
N PHE A 71 -4.50 3.23 -5.27
CA PHE A 71 -5.00 3.94 -4.09
C PHE A 71 -6.52 4.01 -4.18
N SER A 72 -7.20 3.64 -3.10
CA SER A 72 -8.61 3.95 -2.94
C SER A 72 -8.76 5.44 -2.66
N LYS A 73 -9.79 6.04 -3.26
CA LYS A 73 -10.32 7.32 -2.79
C LYS A 73 -11.08 7.14 -1.48
#